data_AF-A0A9W8JBF2-F1
#
_entry.id   AF-A0A9W8JBF2-F1
#
_cell.length_a   1.000
_cell.length_b   1.000
_cell.length_c   1.000
_cell.angle_alpha   90.00
_cell.angle_beta   90.00
_cell.angle_gamma   90.00
#
_symmetry.space_group_name_H-M   'P 1'
#
loop_
_entity.id
_entity.type
_entity.pdbx_description
1 polymer ?
#
loop_
_entity_poly.entity_id
_entity_poly.type
_entity_poly.pdbx_seq_one_letter_code
_entity_poly.pdbx_strand_id
1 'polypeptide(L)'
;MDVLVVRPFESLRKSEEYDISTFKYVILIDGLDECQGELSTTTNLGRVKMKYNAEDRQAELLSAIKNSLLNNDLPFRIFIASRPEWAIHTALGPTGSLHGLSYHIQLSDKYDASEDMRRYLRRRFQDIGLRIGQPNWFTEGNIETLVQAGSGQFVYVATVFKCPQSFKHTA
;
A
#
# COMPACT_ATOMS: atom_id res chain seq x y z
N MET A 1 -18.60 11.17 1.43
CA MET A 1 -17.83 11.25 2.70
C MET A 1 -18.56 12.11 3.74
N ASP A 2 -19.10 13.27 3.34
CA ASP A 2 -19.90 14.16 4.20
C ASP A 2 -20.97 13.45 5.06
N VAL A 3 -21.92 12.76 4.43
CA VAL A 3 -23.04 12.09 5.12
C VAL A 3 -22.59 10.93 6.01
N LEU A 4 -21.51 10.25 5.65
CA LEU A 4 -21.09 8.99 6.29
C LEU A 4 -20.07 9.20 7.41
N VAL A 5 -19.29 10.29 7.37
CA VAL A 5 -18.19 10.53 8.30
C VAL A 5 -18.32 11.90 8.96
N VAL A 6 -18.43 12.97 8.16
CA VAL A 6 -18.39 14.35 8.67
C VAL A 6 -19.60 14.65 9.53
N ARG A 7 -20.84 14.54 9.01
CA ARG A 7 -22.05 14.88 9.76
C ARG A 7 -22.28 14.03 11.01
N PRO A 8 -22.07 12.70 10.98
CA PRO A 8 -22.16 11.90 12.20
C PRO A 8 -21.16 12.37 13.26
N PHE A 9 -19.94 12.71 12.85
CA PHE A 9 -18.93 13.21 13.77
C PHE A 9 -19.26 14.60 14.32
N GLU A 10 -19.75 15.52 13.49
CA GLU A 10 -20.21 16.83 13.95
C GLU A 10 -21.40 16.71 14.92
N SER A 11 -22.27 15.74 14.71
CA SER A 11 -23.40 15.46 15.60
C SER A 11 -22.90 14.96 16.96
N LEU A 12 -21.92 14.05 16.96
CA LEU A 12 -21.23 13.62 18.17
C LEU A 12 -20.53 14.79 18.88
N ARG A 13 -19.94 15.73 18.11
CA ARG A 13 -19.31 16.93 18.68
C ARG A 13 -20.27 17.86 19.39
N LYS A 14 -21.52 17.90 18.95
CA LYS A 14 -22.57 18.73 19.55
C LYS A 14 -23.24 18.08 20.74
N SER A 15 -23.11 16.76 20.94
CA SER A 15 -23.81 16.08 22.04
C SER A 15 -23.17 16.33 23.41
N GLU A 16 -21.94 16.87 23.46
CA GLU A 16 -21.15 17.13 24.69
C GLU A 16 -20.95 15.91 25.63
N GLU A 17 -21.44 14.73 25.26
CA GLU A 17 -21.29 13.49 26.02
C GLU A 17 -19.84 13.00 26.09
N TYR A 18 -18.98 13.45 25.17
CA TYR A 18 -17.61 12.98 25.02
C TYR A 18 -16.66 14.14 24.76
N ASP A 19 -15.55 14.21 25.50
CA ASP A 19 -14.46 15.15 25.23
C ASP A 19 -13.66 14.71 24.00
N ILE A 20 -14.11 15.17 22.83
CA ILE A 20 -13.52 14.85 21.53
C ILE A 20 -12.05 15.30 21.40
N SER A 21 -11.62 16.28 22.21
CA SER A 21 -10.23 16.75 22.19
C SER A 21 -9.23 15.67 22.67
N THR A 22 -9.72 14.67 23.40
CA THR A 22 -8.90 13.55 23.89
C THR A 22 -8.74 12.42 22.88
N PHE A 23 -9.58 12.37 21.85
CA PHE A 23 -9.59 11.27 20.89
C PHE A 23 -8.65 11.53 19.72
N LYS A 24 -7.62 10.69 19.59
CA LYS A 24 -6.77 10.66 18.39
C LYS A 24 -7.40 9.72 17.37
N TYR A 25 -8.23 10.26 16.49
CA TYR A 25 -8.85 9.46 15.43
C TYR A 25 -7.90 9.30 14.25
N VAL A 26 -7.61 8.05 13.89
CA VAL A 26 -6.80 7.71 12.73
C VAL A 26 -7.66 6.97 11.72
N ILE A 27 -7.61 7.40 10.47
CA ILE A 27 -8.20 6.69 9.33
C ILE A 27 -7.04 6.07 8.54
N LEU A 28 -7.03 4.75 8.46
CA LEU A 28 -6.07 3.97 7.67
C LEU A 28 -6.74 3.56 6.38
N ILE A 29 -6.16 3.93 5.24
CA ILE A 29 -6.59 3.51 3.90
C ILE A 29 -5.44 2.72 3.31
N ASP A 30 -5.63 1.39 3.21
CA ASP A 30 -4.65 0.47 2.63
C ASP A 30 -5.12 0.05 1.24
N GLY A 31 -4.21 0.11 0.26
CA GLY A 31 -4.50 -0.23 -1.14
C GLY A 31 -5.35 0.81 -1.89
N LEU A 32 -5.08 2.11 -1.73
CA LEU A 32 -5.85 3.14 -2.46
C LEU A 32 -5.78 2.97 -3.98
N ASP A 33 -4.67 2.45 -4.50
CA ASP A 33 -4.49 2.12 -5.92
C ASP A 33 -5.44 1.02 -6.43
N GLU A 34 -5.99 0.19 -5.53
CA GLU A 34 -6.99 -0.82 -5.88
C GLU A 34 -8.39 -0.23 -6.10
N CYS A 35 -8.56 1.08 -5.90
CA CYS A 35 -9.81 1.80 -6.18
C CYS A 35 -10.04 1.91 -7.69
N GLN A 36 -10.55 0.82 -8.28
CA GLN A 36 -10.85 0.74 -9.70
C GLN A 36 -12.29 1.15 -9.98
N GLY A 37 -12.48 1.97 -11.02
CA GLY A 37 -13.81 2.35 -11.50
C GLY A 37 -14.51 1.22 -12.25
N GLU A 38 -15.84 1.28 -12.29
CA GLU A 38 -16.64 0.42 -13.15
C GLU A 38 -16.25 0.56 -14.62
N LEU A 39 -16.43 -0.54 -15.36
CA LEU A 39 -16.11 -0.62 -16.77
C LEU A 39 -17.00 0.35 -17.55
N SER A 40 -16.44 1.44 -18.07
CA SER A 40 -17.19 2.38 -18.90
C SER A 40 -17.03 2.04 -20.38
N THR A 41 -18.15 1.76 -21.05
CA THR A 41 -18.24 1.61 -22.50
C THR A 41 -18.39 2.98 -23.14
N THR A 42 -17.37 3.44 -23.86
CA THR A 42 -17.51 4.60 -24.75
C THR A 42 -17.56 4.13 -26.20
N THR A 43 -18.71 4.35 -26.85
CA THR A 43 -18.87 4.13 -28.29
C THR A 43 -18.48 5.41 -29.02
N ASN A 44 -17.27 5.44 -29.59
CA ASN A 44 -16.87 6.49 -30.51
C ASN A 44 -16.72 5.88 -31.91
N LEU A 45 -17.49 6.40 -32.88
CA LEU A 45 -17.39 6.08 -34.30
C LEU A 45 -17.33 4.56 -34.59
N GLY A 46 -18.30 3.80 -34.09
CA GLY A 46 -18.42 2.36 -34.33
C GLY A 46 -17.45 1.45 -33.58
N ARG A 47 -16.55 1.99 -32.73
CA ARG A 47 -15.63 1.20 -31.90
C ARG A 47 -16.02 1.32 -30.42
N VAL A 48 -16.35 0.19 -29.80
CA VAL A 48 -16.54 0.10 -28.36
C VAL A 48 -15.16 0.14 -27.69
N LYS A 49 -14.89 1.19 -26.92
CA LYS A 49 -13.73 1.26 -26.02
C LYS A 49 -14.20 0.98 -24.60
N MET A 50 -13.68 -0.09 -24.01
CA MET A 50 -13.76 -0.34 -22.57
C MET A 50 -12.62 0.43 -21.92
N LYS A 51 -12.93 1.44 -21.09
CA LYS A 51 -11.92 2.17 -20.30
C LYS A 51 -12.19 1.96 -18.82
N TYR A 52 -11.18 1.48 -18.11
CA TYR A 52 -11.13 1.55 -16.66
C TYR A 52 -10.83 3.00 -16.26
N ASN A 53 -11.70 3.60 -15.46
CA ASN A 53 -11.54 4.97 -14.95
C ASN A 53 -10.87 4.95 -13.56
N ALA A 54 -9.91 4.04 -13.35
CA ALA A 54 -9.26 3.84 -12.04
C ALA A 54 -8.59 5.14 -11.54
N GLU A 55 -7.83 5.81 -12.40
CA GLU A 55 -7.19 7.10 -12.08
C GLU A 55 -8.21 8.16 -11.66
N ASP A 56 -9.36 8.24 -12.34
CA ASP A 56 -10.41 9.21 -12.02
C ASP A 56 -11.03 8.91 -10.65
N ARG A 57 -11.25 7.64 -10.31
CA ARG A 57 -11.77 7.23 -8.99
C ARG A 57 -10.78 7.48 -7.87
N GLN A 58 -9.51 7.15 -8.08
CA GLN A 58 -8.44 7.46 -7.13
C GLN A 58 -8.37 8.98 -6.90
N ALA A 59 -8.39 9.78 -7.97
CA ALA A 59 -8.39 11.23 -7.88
C ALA A 59 -9.64 11.79 -7.16
N GLU A 60 -10.82 11.23 -7.46
CA GLU A 60 -12.10 11.57 -6.80
C GLU A 60 -12.01 11.29 -5.29
N LEU A 61 -11.50 10.12 -4.89
CA LEU A 61 -11.33 9.76 -3.49
C LEU A 61 -10.34 10.69 -2.77
N LEU A 62 -9.18 10.96 -3.38
CA LEU A 62 -8.19 11.89 -2.82
C LEU A 62 -8.77 13.30 -2.66
N SER A 63 -9.56 13.77 -3.64
CA SER A 63 -10.27 15.04 -3.58
C SER A 63 -11.32 15.06 -2.47
N ALA A 64 -12.11 13.98 -2.33
CA ALA A 64 -13.11 13.85 -1.28
C ALA A 64 -12.47 13.86 0.11
N ILE A 65 -11.33 13.16 0.29
CA ILE A 65 -10.54 13.16 1.53
C ILE A 65 -10.06 14.57 1.85
N LYS A 66 -9.44 15.25 0.89
CA LYS A 66 -8.95 16.62 1.08
C LYS A 66 -10.08 17.55 1.51
N ASN A 67 -11.15 17.59 0.72
CA ASN A 67 -12.23 18.56 0.90
C ASN A 67 -13.10 18.27 2.12
N SER A 68 -13.27 16.99 2.48
CA SER A 68 -14.18 16.60 3.57
C SER A 68 -13.48 16.38 4.91
N LEU A 69 -12.23 15.94 4.90
CA LEU A 69 -11.54 15.50 6.12
C LEU A 69 -10.32 16.36 6.48
N LEU A 70 -9.65 16.98 5.51
CA LEU A 70 -8.45 17.80 5.77
C LEU A 70 -8.74 19.30 5.79
N ASN A 71 -9.69 19.78 4.98
CA ASN A 71 -10.07 21.20 4.94
C ASN A 71 -11.05 21.61 6.07
N ASN A 72 -11.59 20.64 6.81
CA ASN A 72 -12.48 20.89 7.94
C ASN A 72 -11.69 20.77 9.26
N ASP A 73 -12.14 21.45 10.32
CA ASP A 73 -11.56 21.35 11.67
C ASP A 73 -11.93 20.02 12.38
N LEU A 74 -11.68 18.91 11.68
CA LEU A 74 -11.88 17.56 12.17
C LEU A 74 -10.55 17.00 12.71
N PRO A 75 -10.58 16.24 13.81
CA PRO A 75 -9.36 15.73 14.45
C PRO A 75 -8.76 14.49 13.77
N PHE A 76 -9.16 14.17 12.54
CA PHE A 76 -8.73 12.96 11.84
C PHE A 76 -7.29 13.07 11.33
N ARG A 77 -6.47 12.07 11.62
CA ARG A 77 -5.19 11.84 10.93
C ARG A 77 -5.37 10.73 9.92
N ILE A 78 -4.94 10.96 8.69
CA ILE A 78 -5.15 10.01 7.60
C ILE A 78 -3.81 9.42 7.19
N PHE A 79 -3.72 8.10 7.17
CA PHE A 79 -2.61 7.37 6.59
C PHE A 79 -3.11 6.63 5.36
N ILE A 80 -2.40 6.82 4.25
CA ILE A 80 -2.68 6.17 2.98
C ILE A 80 -1.47 5.31 2.64
N ALA A 81 -1.68 4.01 2.46
CA ALA A 81 -0.73 3.08 1.89
C ALA A 81 -1.21 2.69 0.49
N SER A 82 -0.34 2.84 -0.50
CA SER A 82 -0.72 2.65 -1.91
C SER A 82 0.51 2.51 -2.79
N ARG A 83 0.38 1.84 -3.95
CA ARG A 83 1.32 1.99 -5.06
C ARG A 83 1.26 3.42 -5.63
N PRO A 84 2.36 3.94 -6.19
CA PRO A 84 2.41 5.30 -6.73
C PRO A 84 1.78 5.38 -8.13
N GLU A 85 0.52 4.96 -8.27
CA GLU A 85 -0.22 5.12 -9.54
C GLU A 85 -0.39 6.60 -9.90
N TRP A 86 -0.64 6.89 -11.18
CA TRP A 86 -0.47 8.23 -11.73
C TRP A 86 -1.27 9.32 -11.00
N ALA A 87 -2.54 9.04 -10.65
CA ALA A 87 -3.38 9.99 -9.91
C ALA A 87 -2.82 10.30 -8.51
N ILE A 88 -2.28 9.28 -7.84
CA ILE A 88 -1.72 9.36 -6.48
C ILE A 88 -0.38 10.10 -6.51
N HIS A 89 0.50 9.72 -7.42
CA HIS A 89 1.78 10.38 -7.65
C HIS A 89 1.59 11.87 -7.96
N THR A 90 0.63 12.20 -8.84
CA THR A 90 0.35 13.59 -9.23
C THR A 90 -0.24 14.40 -8.07
N ALA A 91 -1.13 13.81 -7.26
CA ALA A 91 -1.71 14.49 -6.10
C ALA A 91 -0.67 14.82 -5.03
N LEU A 92 0.35 13.98 -4.85
CA LEU A 92 1.44 14.16 -3.87
C LEU A 92 2.62 15.00 -4.40
N GLY A 93 2.71 15.19 -5.72
CA GLY A 93 3.81 15.91 -6.36
C GLY A 93 3.85 17.42 -6.01
N PRO A 94 4.90 18.15 -6.43
CA PRO A 94 5.11 19.56 -6.05
C PRO A 94 3.96 20.53 -6.40
N THR A 95 3.20 20.20 -7.44
CA THR A 95 2.02 20.97 -7.90
C THR A 95 0.71 20.28 -7.57
N GLY A 96 0.77 19.18 -6.81
CA GLY A 96 -0.35 18.32 -6.49
C GLY A 96 -1.29 18.91 -5.44
N SER A 97 -2.52 18.41 -5.41
CA SER A 97 -3.56 18.90 -4.51
C SER A 97 -3.28 18.61 -3.03
N LEU A 98 -2.45 17.61 -2.72
CA LEU A 98 -2.05 17.23 -1.37
C LEU A 98 -0.64 17.74 -1.01
N HIS A 99 0.02 18.45 -1.92
CA HIS A 99 1.32 19.03 -1.66
C HIS A 99 1.29 19.97 -0.44
N GLY A 100 2.25 19.79 0.48
CA GLY A 100 2.32 20.53 1.75
C GLY A 100 1.27 20.14 2.80
N LEU A 101 0.25 19.35 2.44
CA LEU A 101 -0.76 18.82 3.37
C LEU A 101 -0.41 17.40 3.85
N SER A 102 0.35 16.65 3.06
CA SER A 102 0.74 15.27 3.37
C SER A 102 2.24 15.14 3.65
N TYR A 103 2.58 14.28 4.62
CA TYR A 103 3.93 13.75 4.75
C TYR A 103 4.05 12.46 3.93
N HIS A 104 4.90 12.46 2.91
CA HIS A 104 5.05 11.35 1.97
C HIS A 104 6.31 10.51 2.29
N ILE A 105 6.10 9.22 2.59
CA ILE A 105 7.17 8.23 2.78
C ILE A 105 7.22 7.32 1.56
N GLN A 106 8.31 7.39 0.80
CA GLN A 106 8.52 6.54 -0.37
C GLN A 106 9.30 5.29 0.02
N LEU A 107 8.73 4.11 -0.25
CA LEU A 107 9.32 2.82 0.14
C LEU A 107 10.13 2.13 -0.98
N SER A 108 10.03 2.58 -2.24
CA SER A 108 10.65 1.88 -3.38
C SER A 108 12.05 2.40 -3.75
N ASP A 109 12.20 3.70 -3.99
CA ASP A 109 13.36 4.21 -4.73
C ASP A 109 14.52 4.61 -3.80
N LYS A 110 14.23 4.77 -2.51
CA LYS A 110 15.20 5.22 -1.50
C LYS A 110 15.50 4.17 -0.45
N TYR A 111 14.81 3.03 -0.49
CA TYR A 111 14.96 1.97 0.49
C TYR A 111 15.53 0.73 -0.17
N ASP A 112 16.83 0.52 0.00
CA ASP A 112 17.49 -0.72 -0.40
C ASP A 112 17.23 -1.80 0.66
N ALA A 113 16.27 -2.68 0.39
CA ALA A 113 15.96 -3.79 1.29
C ALA A 113 16.99 -4.94 1.20
N SER A 114 18.06 -4.83 0.40
CA SER A 114 19.03 -5.92 0.18
C SER A 114 19.63 -6.47 1.47
N GLU A 115 20.00 -5.61 2.42
CA GLU A 115 20.51 -6.04 3.72
C GLU A 115 19.46 -6.81 4.54
N ASP A 116 18.21 -6.34 4.53
CA ASP A 116 17.10 -7.03 5.18
C ASP A 116 16.85 -8.39 4.52
N MET A 117 16.94 -8.47 3.19
CA MET A 117 16.84 -9.73 2.45
C MET A 117 17.96 -10.70 2.81
N ARG A 118 19.23 -10.27 2.86
CA ARG A 118 20.38 -11.11 3.27
C ARG A 118 20.14 -11.69 4.66
N ARG A 119 19.73 -10.85 5.62
CA ARG A 119 19.44 -11.27 7.00
C ARG A 119 18.28 -12.26 7.06
N TYR A 120 17.21 -12.00 6.31
CA TYR A 120 16.04 -12.87 6.25
C TYR A 120 16.39 -14.23 5.64
N LEU A 121 17.02 -14.25 4.46
CA LEU A 121 17.45 -15.46 3.76
C LEU A 121 18.38 -16.31 4.62
N ARG A 122 19.39 -15.71 5.26
CA ARG A 122 20.34 -16.43 6.12
C ARG A 122 19.64 -17.13 7.27
N ARG A 123 18.74 -16.44 7.98
CA ARG A 123 17.96 -17.03 9.08
C ARG A 123 17.08 -18.18 8.58
N ARG A 124 16.35 -17.97 7.48
CA ARG A 124 15.45 -19.00 6.93
C ARG A 124 16.20 -20.24 6.43
N PHE A 125 17.35 -20.05 5.79
CA PHE A 125 18.16 -21.16 5.33
C PHE A 125 18.86 -21.91 6.48
N GLN A 126 19.30 -21.21 7.52
CA GLN A 126 19.79 -21.86 8.74
C GLN A 126 18.71 -22.73 9.39
N ASP A 127 17.48 -22.22 9.52
CA ASP A 127 16.34 -22.98 10.07
C ASP A 127 16.04 -24.25 9.26
N ILE A 128 16.06 -24.16 7.93
CA ILE A 128 15.86 -25.32 7.05
C ILE A 128 17.01 -26.31 7.19
N GLY A 129 18.26 -25.83 7.19
CA GLY A 129 19.46 -26.67 7.31
C GLY A 129 19.48 -27.50 8.58
N LEU A 130 19.04 -26.92 9.70
CA LEU A 130 18.87 -27.64 10.96
C LEU A 130 17.79 -28.73 10.87
N ARG A 131 16.67 -28.47 10.18
CA ARG A 131 15.58 -29.45 10.02
C ARG A 131 15.96 -30.63 9.14
N ILE A 132 16.79 -30.41 8.11
CA ILE A 132 17.22 -31.45 7.18
C ILE A 132 18.57 -32.09 7.57
N GLY A 133 19.18 -31.66 8.67
CA GLY A 133 20.49 -32.18 9.12
C GLY A 133 21.67 -31.77 8.23
N GLN A 134 21.52 -30.73 7.40
CA GLN A 134 22.55 -30.23 6.49
C GLN A 134 22.79 -28.74 6.75
N PRO A 135 23.60 -28.35 7.74
CA PRO A 135 23.80 -26.94 8.09
C PRO A 135 24.47 -26.10 6.99
N ASN A 136 25.22 -26.74 6.08
CA ASN A 136 25.98 -26.08 5.01
C ASN A 136 25.35 -26.22 3.62
N TRP A 137 24.03 -26.48 3.54
CA TRP A 137 23.32 -26.70 2.27
C TRP A 137 23.18 -25.45 1.39
N PHE A 138 23.51 -24.27 1.92
CA PHE A 138 23.48 -23.00 1.22
C PHE A 138 24.82 -22.28 1.38
N THR A 139 25.18 -21.49 0.37
CA THR A 139 26.35 -20.61 0.39
C THR A 139 25.92 -19.14 0.40
N GLU A 140 26.83 -18.25 0.79
CA GLU A 140 26.60 -16.80 0.69
C GLU A 140 26.34 -16.38 -0.77
N GLY A 141 26.96 -17.05 -1.75
CA GLY A 141 26.68 -16.82 -3.17
C GLY A 141 25.23 -17.16 -3.58
N ASN A 142 24.62 -18.17 -2.96
CA ASN A 142 23.20 -18.47 -3.19
C ASN A 142 22.29 -17.40 -2.59
N ILE A 143 22.65 -16.88 -1.41
CA ILE A 143 21.93 -15.75 -0.79
C ILE A 143 22.01 -14.53 -1.71
N GLU A 144 23.20 -14.16 -2.16
CA GLU A 144 23.39 -12.97 -3.00
C GLU A 144 22.63 -13.09 -4.33
N THR A 145 22.60 -14.29 -4.93
CA THR A 145 21.79 -14.54 -6.15
C THR A 145 20.32 -14.21 -5.95
N LEU A 146 19.74 -14.60 -4.81
CA LEU A 146 18.33 -14.32 -4.49
C LEU A 146 18.07 -12.85 -4.15
N VAL A 147 19.05 -12.18 -3.52
CA VAL A 147 18.98 -10.74 -3.25
C VAL A 147 19.00 -9.94 -4.56
N GLN A 148 19.92 -10.28 -5.47
CA GLN A 148 20.00 -9.66 -6.80
C GLN A 148 18.71 -9.91 -7.59
N ALA A 149 18.18 -11.13 -7.57
CA ALA A 149 16.90 -11.45 -8.22
C ALA A 149 15.72 -10.65 -7.62
N GLY A 150 15.77 -10.33 -6.32
CA GLY A 150 14.76 -9.52 -5.65
C GLY A 150 14.74 -8.05 -6.05
N SER A 151 15.82 -7.51 -6.64
CA SER A 151 15.88 -6.10 -7.10
C SER A 151 15.39 -5.07 -6.06
N GLY A 152 15.75 -5.26 -4.78
CA GLY A 152 15.28 -4.40 -3.68
C GLY A 152 13.84 -4.68 -3.20
N GLN A 153 13.08 -5.53 -3.87
CA GLN A 153 11.72 -5.91 -3.48
C GLN A 153 11.71 -7.08 -2.48
N PHE A 154 11.62 -6.76 -1.18
CA PHE A 154 11.65 -7.77 -0.11
C PHE A 154 10.56 -8.85 -0.25
N VAL A 155 9.41 -8.49 -0.84
CA VAL A 155 8.32 -9.44 -1.12
C VAL A 155 8.78 -10.64 -1.96
N TYR A 156 9.76 -10.47 -2.83
CA TYR A 156 10.33 -11.56 -3.64
C TYR A 156 10.89 -12.67 -2.74
N VAL A 157 11.85 -12.33 -1.87
CA VAL A 157 12.50 -13.32 -0.98
C VAL A 157 11.53 -13.85 0.07
N ALA A 158 10.55 -13.05 0.52
CA ALA A 158 9.50 -13.52 1.42
C ALA A 158 8.62 -14.60 0.75
N THR A 159 8.33 -14.44 -0.54
CA THR A 159 7.49 -15.36 -1.31
C THR A 159 8.18 -16.70 -1.58
N VAL A 160 9.50 -16.70 -1.81
CA VAL A 160 10.31 -17.93 -1.99
C VAL A 160 10.08 -18.94 -0.85
N PHE A 161 9.89 -18.48 0.39
CA PHE A 161 9.62 -19.35 1.54
C PHE A 161 8.15 -19.50 1.92
N LYS A 162 7.26 -18.69 1.34
CA LYS A 162 5.80 -18.80 1.53
C LYS A 162 5.17 -19.71 0.50
N CYS A 163 5.80 -19.93 -0.65
CA CYS A 163 5.33 -20.91 -1.62
C CYS A 163 5.25 -22.27 -0.92
N PRO A 164 4.06 -22.89 -0.81
CA PRO A 164 3.91 -24.13 -0.08
C PRO A 164 4.80 -25.23 -0.65
N GLN A 165 5.05 -26.21 0.21
CA GLN A 165 5.56 -27.54 -0.10
C GLN A 165 4.63 -28.31 -1.06
N SER A 166 4.27 -27.75 -2.22
CA SER A 166 3.42 -28.35 -3.26
C SER A 166 4.25 -29.07 -4.33
N PHE A 167 5.38 -29.64 -3.92
CA PHE A 167 5.92 -30.85 -4.53
C PHE A 167 5.80 -31.98 -3.51
N LYS A 168 4.57 -32.36 -3.18
CA LYS A 168 4.33 -33.73 -2.74
C LYS A 168 4.49 -34.59 -3.98
N HIS A 169 5.48 -35.49 -3.92
CA HIS A 169 5.75 -36.55 -4.87
C HIS A 169 4.47 -37.09 -5.54
N THR A 170 4.38 -36.92 -6.86
CA THR A 170 3.69 -37.91 -7.69
C THR A 170 4.76 -38.94 -8.06
N ALA A 171 4.77 -40.04 -7.32
CA ALA A 171 5.40 -41.29 -7.72
C ALA A 171 4.30 -42.35 -7.74
#